data_AF-A0A8H5M8R1-F1
#
_entry.id   AF-A0A8H5M8R1-F1
#
_cell.length_a   1.000
_cell.length_b   1.000
_cell.length_c   1.000
_cell.angle_alpha   90.00
_cell.angle_beta   90.00
_cell.angle_gamma   90.00
#
_symmetry.space_group_name_H-M   'P 1'
#
loop_
_entity.id
_entity.type
_entity.pdbx_description
1 polymer ?
#
loop_
_entity_poly.entity_id
_entity_poly.type
_entity_poly.pdbx_seq_one_letter_code
_entity_poly.pdbx_strand_id
1 'polypeptide(L)'
;MSRYPDLLSPNITPTKRTKSQKSRARREPSGVFSLFQAPQIQQFKEAFQLIDHDKDGWVNESDLKEIFSSLGITPSKQMLDNLLSARPGGNGRTGYSEDSGTDRGINFTMFLTMMSERLFEFDTELELLEAFESFDENDSGMVKVDEMRKWLSEVGERMDQREIDRLLKGPFTDRQGNFNYREWVKVLRVNGENEEVEG
;
A
#
# COMPACT_ATOMS: atom_id res chain seq x y z
N MET A 1 -42.28 -24.33 -58.24
CA MET A 1 -41.92 -23.44 -59.35
C MET A 1 -40.87 -22.46 -58.85
N SER A 2 -39.62 -22.68 -59.22
CA SER A 2 -38.52 -21.71 -59.12
C SER A 2 -38.91 -20.42 -59.84
N ARG A 3 -38.52 -19.24 -59.32
CA ARG A 3 -37.92 -18.12 -60.07
C ARG A 3 -37.24 -17.15 -59.10
N TYR A 4 -35.96 -17.38 -58.85
CA TYR A 4 -35.04 -16.32 -58.44
C TYR A 4 -34.78 -15.40 -59.64
N PRO A 5 -34.51 -14.10 -59.43
CA PRO A 5 -33.72 -13.31 -60.36
C PRO A 5 -32.24 -13.39 -59.98
N ASP A 6 -31.49 -14.11 -60.80
CA ASP A 6 -30.04 -13.97 -60.95
C ASP A 6 -29.74 -12.59 -61.56
N LEU A 7 -28.98 -11.77 -60.83
CA LEU A 7 -28.13 -10.76 -61.45
C LEU A 7 -26.72 -10.92 -60.88
N LEU A 8 -26.07 -11.99 -61.33
CA LEU A 8 -24.63 -12.18 -61.26
C LEU A 8 -23.96 -11.52 -62.47
N SER A 9 -23.06 -10.57 -62.23
CA SER A 9 -21.72 -10.56 -62.85
C SER A 9 -20.82 -9.42 -62.31
N PRO A 10 -19.48 -9.55 -62.41
CA PRO A 10 -18.57 -9.49 -61.26
C PRO A 10 -17.62 -8.27 -61.29
N ASN A 11 -16.75 -8.19 -60.27
CA ASN A 11 -15.68 -7.21 -59.99
C ASN A 11 -16.06 -6.01 -59.12
N ILE A 12 -15.96 -6.18 -57.79
CA ILE A 12 -15.43 -5.14 -56.91
C ILE A 12 -14.53 -5.80 -55.84
N THR A 13 -13.28 -5.36 -55.82
CA THR A 13 -12.14 -5.70 -54.95
C THR A 13 -12.47 -5.57 -53.44
N PRO A 14 -11.88 -6.38 -52.54
CA PRO A 14 -12.13 -6.24 -51.10
C PRO A 14 -11.43 -4.98 -50.56
N THR A 15 -12.21 -3.92 -50.32
CA THR A 15 -11.72 -2.73 -49.60
C THR A 15 -11.75 -3.02 -48.11
N LYS A 16 -10.55 -3.09 -47.50
CA LYS A 16 -10.32 -3.24 -46.06
C LYS A 16 -11.13 -2.21 -45.28
N ARG A 17 -12.08 -2.67 -44.44
CA ARG A 17 -12.76 -1.81 -43.46
C ARG A 17 -11.77 -1.38 -42.39
N THR A 18 -11.61 -0.07 -42.27
CA THR A 18 -10.78 0.62 -41.29
C THR A 18 -11.25 0.34 -39.86
N LYS A 19 -10.32 -0.04 -39.00
CA LYS A 19 -10.50 -0.24 -37.55
C LYS A 19 -10.83 1.09 -36.88
N SER A 20 -12.10 1.40 -36.69
CA SER A 20 -12.54 2.53 -35.86
C SER A 20 -13.57 2.12 -34.81
N GLN A 21 -13.44 0.91 -34.25
CA GLN A 21 -14.15 0.51 -33.02
C GLN A 21 -13.31 -0.54 -32.28
N LYS A 22 -12.34 -0.10 -31.47
CA LYS A 22 -11.78 -0.82 -30.30
C LYS A 22 -10.60 -0.05 -29.72
N SER A 23 -10.88 0.77 -28.70
CA SER A 23 -10.01 0.93 -27.52
C SER A 23 -10.59 1.99 -26.58
N ARG A 24 -11.81 1.76 -26.06
CA ARG A 24 -12.07 2.20 -24.71
C ARG A 24 -11.73 1.00 -23.83
N ALA A 25 -10.43 0.73 -23.74
CA ALA A 25 -9.92 -0.09 -22.66
C ALA A 25 -10.41 0.63 -21.40
N ARG A 26 -11.38 0.02 -20.70
CA ARG A 26 -11.49 0.29 -19.27
C ARG A 26 -10.08 0.10 -18.75
N ARG A 27 -9.46 1.20 -18.35
CA ARG A 27 -8.24 1.13 -17.56
C ARG A 27 -8.71 0.46 -16.28
N GLU A 28 -8.61 -0.86 -16.24
CA GLU A 28 -8.61 -1.60 -14.99
C GLU A 28 -7.62 -0.84 -14.10
N PRO A 29 -8.02 -0.41 -12.88
CA PRO A 29 -7.07 0.23 -11.99
C PRO A 29 -5.88 -0.71 -11.88
N SER A 30 -4.70 -0.22 -12.23
CA SER A 30 -3.42 -0.92 -12.10
C SER A 30 -3.43 -1.70 -10.79
N GLY A 31 -3.15 -3.01 -10.80
CA GLY A 31 -3.50 -3.95 -9.73
C GLY A 31 -3.09 -3.58 -8.30
N VAL A 32 -2.19 -2.62 -8.12
CA VAL A 32 -1.86 -2.03 -6.82
C VAL A 32 -2.93 -1.06 -6.28
N PHE A 33 -3.62 -0.32 -7.15
CA PHE A 33 -4.68 0.61 -6.77
C PHE A 33 -5.94 -0.12 -6.29
N SER A 34 -6.16 -1.37 -6.71
CA SER A 34 -7.24 -2.20 -6.16
C SER A 34 -6.96 -2.73 -4.76
N LEU A 35 -5.71 -2.64 -4.27
CA LEU A 35 -5.33 -3.09 -2.93
C LEU A 35 -5.70 -2.09 -1.84
N PHE A 36 -5.99 -0.84 -2.20
CA PHE A 36 -6.21 0.25 -1.26
C PHE A 36 -7.59 0.85 -1.44
N GLN A 37 -8.18 1.31 -0.33
CA GLN A 37 -9.41 2.08 -0.38
C GLN A 37 -9.14 3.49 -0.90
N ALA A 38 -10.16 4.15 -1.47
CA ALA A 38 -10.01 5.50 -2.01
C ALA A 38 -9.45 6.53 -1.00
N PRO A 39 -9.86 6.55 0.29
CA PRO A 39 -9.26 7.44 1.29
C PRO A 39 -7.77 7.17 1.52
N GLN A 40 -7.36 5.89 1.56
CA GLN A 40 -5.97 5.50 1.73
C GLN A 40 -5.11 5.94 0.54
N ILE A 41 -5.61 5.76 -0.69
CA ILE A 41 -4.92 6.24 -1.91
C ILE A 41 -4.74 7.77 -1.86
N GLN A 42 -5.73 8.50 -1.34
CA GLN A 42 -5.65 9.94 -1.19
C GLN A 42 -4.57 10.35 -0.16
N GLN A 43 -4.50 9.69 0.99
CA GLN A 43 -3.44 9.92 1.97
C GLN A 43 -2.04 9.60 1.42
N PHE A 44 -1.89 8.49 0.68
CA PHE A 44 -0.62 8.19 0.02
C PHE A 44 -0.25 9.24 -1.02
N LYS A 45 -1.23 9.80 -1.72
CA LYS A 45 -1.01 10.87 -2.69
C LYS A 45 -0.55 12.15 -2.01
N GLU A 46 -1.15 12.52 -0.89
CA GLU A 46 -0.73 13.69 -0.10
C GLU A 46 0.68 13.50 0.47
N ALA A 47 0.97 12.32 1.02
CA ALA A 47 2.31 11.98 1.48
C ALA A 47 3.34 12.03 0.34
N PHE A 48 3.00 11.50 -0.84
CA PHE A 48 3.87 11.57 -2.01
C PHE A 48 4.12 13.02 -2.44
N GLN A 49 3.09 13.86 -2.46
CA GLN A 49 3.20 15.29 -2.80
C GLN A 49 4.00 16.11 -1.77
N LEU A 50 4.08 15.65 -0.52
CA LEU A 50 4.96 16.25 0.49
C LEU A 50 6.44 15.95 0.17
N ILE A 51 6.72 14.77 -0.39
CA ILE A 51 8.07 14.33 -0.70
C ILE A 51 8.52 14.91 -2.05
N ASP A 52 7.67 14.83 -3.08
CA ASP A 52 7.87 15.36 -4.44
C ASP A 52 7.83 16.91 -4.42
N HIS A 53 8.97 17.52 -4.09
CA HIS A 53 9.05 18.94 -3.77
C HIS A 53 8.96 19.81 -5.03
N ASP A 54 9.54 19.34 -6.14
CA ASP A 54 9.46 20.02 -7.44
C ASP A 54 8.16 19.71 -8.23
N LYS A 55 7.39 18.71 -7.78
CA LYS A 55 6.07 18.32 -8.31
C LYS A 55 6.14 17.79 -9.73
N ASP A 56 7.25 17.17 -10.11
CA ASP A 56 7.42 16.56 -11.43
C ASP A 56 6.79 15.15 -11.52
N GLY A 57 6.31 14.61 -10.39
CA GLY A 57 5.70 13.30 -10.28
C GLY A 57 6.71 12.17 -10.00
N TRP A 58 7.97 12.50 -9.72
CA TRP A 58 9.07 11.58 -9.48
C TRP A 58 9.90 11.99 -8.27
N VAL A 59 9.76 11.23 -7.18
CA VAL A 59 10.63 11.41 -6.02
C VAL A 59 12.05 10.93 -6.35
N ASN A 60 13.00 11.85 -6.38
CA ASN A 60 14.40 11.59 -6.68
C ASN A 60 15.33 11.92 -5.48
N GLU A 61 16.65 11.84 -5.68
CA GLU A 61 17.63 12.08 -4.60
C GLU A 61 17.54 13.50 -4.03
N SER A 62 17.22 14.49 -4.87
CA SER A 62 17.10 15.90 -4.47
C SER A 62 15.88 16.09 -3.56
N ASP A 63 14.72 15.54 -3.96
CA ASP A 63 13.49 15.57 -3.15
C ASP A 63 13.72 14.96 -1.76
N LEU A 64 14.37 13.80 -1.72
CA LEU A 64 14.71 13.14 -0.45
C LEU A 64 15.67 13.99 0.40
N LYS A 65 16.66 14.64 -0.20
CA LYS A 65 17.55 15.56 0.53
C LYS A 65 16.80 16.74 1.10
N GLU A 66 15.88 17.32 0.35
CA GLU A 66 15.09 18.48 0.77
C GLU A 66 14.13 18.13 1.90
N ILE A 67 13.43 17.01 1.83
CA ILE A 67 12.52 16.58 2.91
C ILE A 67 13.30 16.22 4.19
N PHE A 68 14.43 15.49 4.08
CA PHE A 68 15.24 15.19 5.27
C PHE A 68 15.85 16.44 5.88
N SER A 69 16.35 17.36 5.05
CA SER A 69 16.89 18.64 5.53
C SER A 69 15.82 19.46 6.24
N SER A 70 14.59 19.46 5.72
CA SER A 70 13.42 20.12 6.36
C SER A 70 13.07 19.52 7.71
N LEU A 71 13.36 18.23 7.91
CA LEU A 71 13.23 17.52 9.20
C LEU A 71 14.45 17.67 10.12
N GLY A 72 15.47 18.44 9.72
CA GLY A 72 16.71 18.62 10.48
C GLY A 72 17.66 17.41 10.40
N ILE A 73 17.45 16.49 9.47
CA ILE A 73 18.27 15.30 9.25
C ILE A 73 19.17 15.56 8.04
N THR A 74 20.47 15.33 8.16
CA THR A 74 21.39 15.35 7.00
C THR A 74 21.56 13.93 6.48
N PRO A 75 20.90 13.54 5.37
CA PRO A 75 20.95 12.16 4.90
C PRO A 75 22.31 11.85 4.26
N SER A 76 22.83 10.64 4.50
CA SER A 76 24.03 10.17 3.82
C SER A 76 23.69 9.68 2.41
N LYS A 77 24.65 9.75 1.47
CA LYS A 77 24.44 9.23 0.10
C LYS A 77 24.01 7.77 0.09
N GLN A 78 24.59 6.94 0.96
CA GLN A 78 24.24 5.52 1.10
C GLN A 78 22.78 5.33 1.54
N MET A 79 22.29 6.17 2.46
CA MET A 79 20.89 6.12 2.89
C MET A 79 19.94 6.44 1.73
N LEU A 80 20.25 7.49 0.95
CA LEU A 80 19.46 7.89 -0.21
C LEU A 80 19.47 6.81 -1.30
N ASP A 81 20.65 6.26 -1.61
CA ASP A 81 20.80 5.16 -2.55
C ASP A 81 19.99 3.93 -2.11
N ASN A 82 20.03 3.59 -0.81
CA ASN A 82 19.26 2.47 -0.26
C ASN A 82 17.74 2.72 -0.43
N LEU A 83 17.24 3.91 -0.12
CA LEU A 83 15.83 4.27 -0.27
C LEU A 83 15.37 4.18 -1.73
N LEU A 84 16.14 4.72 -2.66
CA LEU A 84 15.81 4.70 -4.10
C LEU A 84 15.97 3.30 -4.72
N SER A 85 16.86 2.47 -4.16
CA SER A 85 17.05 1.09 -4.61
C SER A 85 15.90 0.14 -4.25
N ALA A 86 15.09 0.50 -3.25
CA ALA A 86 13.92 -0.28 -2.83
C ALA A 86 12.75 -0.22 -3.85
N ARG A 87 12.90 0.51 -4.96
CA ARG A 87 11.86 0.61 -5.98
C ARG A 87 11.59 -0.74 -6.69
N PRO A 88 10.32 -1.10 -6.91
CA PRO A 88 9.95 -2.31 -7.64
C PRO A 88 10.49 -2.30 -9.07
N GLY A 89 11.00 -3.44 -9.54
CA GLY A 89 11.57 -3.57 -10.88
C GLY A 89 12.96 -2.95 -11.07
N GLY A 90 13.61 -2.47 -10.00
CA GLY A 90 14.99 -1.96 -10.01
C GLY A 90 16.08 -3.01 -10.28
N ASN A 91 15.72 -4.30 -10.31
CA ASN A 91 16.63 -5.40 -10.53
C ASN A 91 16.95 -5.55 -12.03
N GLY A 92 17.97 -4.84 -12.53
CA GLY A 92 18.52 -5.16 -13.85
C GLY A 92 19.23 -4.08 -14.66
N ARG A 93 19.38 -2.85 -14.15
CA ARG A 93 20.33 -1.87 -14.73
C ARG A 93 21.42 -1.48 -13.73
N THR A 94 22.05 -2.49 -13.14
CA THR A 94 23.43 -2.38 -12.63
C THR A 94 24.40 -2.46 -13.81
N GLY A 95 24.18 -1.63 -14.83
CA GLY A 95 25.25 -1.23 -15.72
C GLY A 95 25.81 0.04 -15.10
N TYR A 96 27.09 0.03 -14.75
CA TYR A 96 27.83 1.25 -14.44
C TYR A 96 27.71 2.21 -15.65
N SER A 97 26.65 3.00 -15.70
CA SER A 97 26.62 4.24 -16.44
C SER A 97 27.06 5.29 -15.43
N GLU A 98 28.31 5.73 -15.55
CA GLU A 98 28.85 6.90 -14.85
C GLU A 98 28.09 8.21 -15.22
N ASP A 99 27.05 8.13 -16.05
CA ASP A 99 26.32 9.26 -16.64
C ASP A 99 24.78 9.15 -16.48
N SER A 100 24.27 8.57 -15.39
CA SER A 100 22.83 8.60 -15.12
C SER A 100 22.54 8.88 -13.65
N GLY A 101 22.93 10.08 -13.21
CA GLY A 101 22.44 10.70 -11.97
C GLY A 101 20.97 11.15 -12.05
N THR A 102 20.28 10.91 -13.17
CA THR A 102 18.98 11.51 -13.50
C THR A 102 17.82 10.52 -13.65
N ASP A 103 18.03 9.19 -13.53
CA ASP A 103 16.97 8.19 -13.83
C ASP A 103 16.61 7.26 -12.64
N ARG A 104 16.96 7.67 -11.42
CA ARG A 104 16.65 6.94 -10.16
C ARG A 104 15.48 7.57 -9.40
N GLY A 105 14.38 7.85 -10.08
CA GLY A 105 13.14 8.33 -9.44
C GLY A 105 12.18 7.21 -9.02
N ILE A 106 11.30 7.52 -8.08
CA ILE A 106 10.14 6.73 -7.67
C ILE A 106 8.88 7.53 -8.06
N ASN A 107 8.09 7.00 -9.00
CA ASN A 107 6.78 7.61 -9.30
C ASN A 107 5.69 7.10 -8.36
N PHE A 108 4.54 7.76 -8.39
CA PHE A 108 3.44 7.45 -7.46
C PHE A 108 2.97 5.98 -7.51
N THR A 109 2.93 5.36 -8.69
CA THR A 109 2.53 3.94 -8.81
C THR A 109 3.55 3.03 -8.15
N MET A 110 4.86 3.30 -8.31
CA MET A 110 5.92 2.57 -7.63
C MET A 110 5.86 2.77 -6.12
N PHE A 111 5.59 3.99 -5.67
CA PHE A 111 5.39 4.32 -4.25
C PHE A 111 4.22 3.52 -3.66
N LEU A 112 3.08 3.44 -4.35
CA LEU A 112 1.96 2.60 -3.91
C LEU A 112 2.35 1.13 -3.85
N THR A 113 3.17 0.62 -4.78
CA THR A 113 3.63 -0.77 -4.74
C THR A 113 4.55 -1.01 -3.54
N MET A 114 5.49 -0.10 -3.27
CA MET A 114 6.34 -0.17 -2.08
C MET A 114 5.52 -0.13 -0.79
N MET A 115 4.52 0.76 -0.72
CA MET A 115 3.59 0.81 0.42
C MET A 115 2.76 -0.46 0.51
N SER A 116 2.34 -1.05 -0.62
CA SER A 116 1.56 -2.28 -0.62
C SER A 116 2.37 -3.47 -0.10
N GLU A 117 3.63 -3.60 -0.49
CA GLU A 117 4.50 -4.70 -0.02
C GLU A 117 4.76 -4.61 1.49
N ARG A 118 4.88 -3.39 2.03
CA ARG A 118 5.02 -3.17 3.48
C ARG A 118 3.72 -3.36 4.25
N LEU A 119 2.57 -3.05 3.63
CA LEU A 119 1.27 -3.17 4.28
C LEU A 119 0.65 -4.57 4.15
N PHE A 120 1.05 -5.35 3.15
CA PHE A 120 0.64 -6.76 3.00
C PHE A 120 1.28 -7.69 4.04
N GLU A 121 2.24 -7.21 4.82
CA GLU A 121 2.73 -7.91 6.01
C GLU A 121 1.70 -7.94 7.14
N PHE A 122 0.62 -7.15 7.07
CA PHE A 122 -0.44 -7.10 8.08
C PHE A 122 -1.73 -7.79 7.59
N ASP A 123 -2.21 -8.78 8.37
CA ASP A 123 -3.54 -9.40 8.21
C ASP A 123 -4.64 -8.35 8.14
N THR A 124 -5.78 -8.60 7.49
CA THR A 124 -6.93 -7.65 7.39
C THR A 124 -7.51 -7.26 8.75
N GLU A 125 -8.21 -6.12 8.85
CA GLU A 125 -8.81 -5.69 10.12
C GLU A 125 -9.78 -6.76 10.62
N LEU A 126 -10.56 -7.33 9.71
CA LEU A 126 -11.44 -8.44 10.00
C LEU A 126 -10.67 -9.66 10.54
N GLU A 127 -9.60 -10.09 9.88
CA GLU A 127 -8.80 -11.24 10.33
C GLU A 127 -8.16 -10.98 11.70
N LEU A 128 -7.67 -9.76 11.96
CA LEU A 128 -7.14 -9.38 13.27
C LEU A 128 -8.22 -9.41 14.35
N LEU A 129 -9.40 -8.85 14.06
CA LEU A 129 -10.53 -8.85 14.99
C LEU A 129 -10.99 -10.28 15.28
N GLU A 130 -11.20 -11.11 14.26
CA GLU A 130 -11.60 -12.52 14.40
C GLU A 130 -10.55 -13.31 15.22
N ALA A 131 -9.26 -13.03 15.03
CA ALA A 131 -8.21 -13.65 15.82
C ALA A 131 -8.33 -13.30 17.31
N PHE A 132 -8.58 -12.03 17.67
CA PHE A 132 -8.76 -11.62 19.06
C PHE A 132 -10.10 -12.07 19.65
N GLU A 133 -11.18 -12.06 18.86
CA GLU A 133 -12.51 -12.50 19.29
C GLU A 133 -12.51 -13.98 19.71
N SER A 134 -11.60 -14.80 19.17
CA SER A 134 -11.41 -16.18 19.63
C SER A 134 -11.00 -16.31 21.11
N PHE A 135 -10.55 -15.21 21.74
CA PHE A 135 -10.15 -15.13 23.14
C PHE A 135 -11.09 -14.26 23.99
N ASP A 136 -12.07 -13.59 23.39
CA ASP A 136 -13.01 -12.67 24.03
C ASP A 136 -14.37 -13.36 24.20
N GLU A 137 -14.45 -14.33 25.12
CA GLU A 137 -15.63 -15.21 25.30
C GLU A 137 -16.94 -14.44 25.54
N ASN A 138 -16.86 -13.22 26.05
CA ASN A 138 -18.00 -12.37 26.36
C ASN A 138 -18.24 -11.24 25.35
N ASP A 139 -17.51 -11.22 24.23
CA ASP A 139 -17.60 -10.19 23.18
C ASP A 139 -17.49 -8.77 23.73
N SER A 140 -16.61 -8.58 24.70
CA SER A 140 -16.40 -7.30 25.40
C SER A 140 -15.61 -6.29 24.57
N GLY A 141 -14.95 -6.72 23.50
CA GLY A 141 -13.94 -5.96 22.78
C GLY A 141 -12.60 -5.89 23.54
N MET A 142 -12.41 -6.70 24.58
CA MET A 142 -11.23 -6.68 25.45
C MET A 142 -10.71 -8.08 25.77
N VAL A 143 -9.39 -8.22 25.88
CA VAL A 143 -8.74 -9.47 26.31
C VAL A 143 -7.85 -9.21 27.53
N LYS A 144 -7.72 -10.18 28.44
CA LYS A 144 -6.84 -10.05 29.59
C LYS A 144 -5.37 -10.06 29.15
N VAL A 145 -4.61 -9.08 29.63
CA VAL A 145 -3.16 -8.93 29.38
C VAL A 145 -2.38 -10.19 29.77
N ASP A 146 -2.74 -10.82 30.89
CA ASP A 146 -2.07 -12.03 31.37
C ASP A 146 -2.31 -13.23 30.45
N GLU A 147 -3.49 -13.32 29.84
CA GLU A 147 -3.81 -14.35 28.85
C GLU A 147 -3.05 -14.10 27.55
N MET A 148 -3.10 -12.87 27.02
CA MET A 148 -2.30 -12.49 25.84
C MET A 148 -0.82 -12.78 26.05
N ARG A 149 -0.27 -12.45 27.22
CA ARG A 149 1.14 -12.72 27.53
C ARG A 149 1.46 -14.21 27.46
N LYS A 150 0.59 -15.06 28.00
CA LYS A 150 0.76 -16.51 27.92
C LYS A 150 0.79 -16.97 26.46
N TRP A 151 -0.19 -16.56 25.66
CA TRP A 151 -0.29 -16.95 24.24
C TRP A 151 0.92 -16.52 23.42
N LEU A 152 1.30 -15.25 23.51
CA LEU A 152 2.44 -14.68 22.77
C LEU A 152 3.80 -15.29 23.19
N SER A 153 3.87 -15.87 24.39
CA SER A 153 5.07 -16.55 24.89
C SER A 153 5.11 -18.05 24.58
N GLU A 154 3.95 -18.70 24.38
CA GLU A 154 3.84 -20.16 24.27
C GLU A 154 3.54 -20.65 22.85
N VAL A 155 2.79 -19.88 22.05
CA VAL A 155 2.21 -20.30 20.77
C VAL A 155 2.84 -19.55 19.59
N GLY A 156 3.06 -20.25 18.47
CA GLY A 156 3.58 -19.65 17.23
C GLY A 156 5.05 -19.24 17.31
N GLU A 157 5.37 -18.10 16.69
CA GLU A 157 6.67 -17.44 16.83
C GLU A 157 6.71 -16.72 18.19
N ARG A 158 7.41 -17.32 19.14
CA ARG A 158 7.41 -16.87 20.54
C ARG A 158 8.07 -15.51 20.65
N MET A 159 7.35 -14.57 21.21
CA MET A 159 7.86 -13.26 21.56
C MET A 159 8.57 -13.31 22.91
N ASP A 160 9.62 -12.52 23.07
CA ASP A 160 10.25 -12.36 24.37
C ASP A 160 9.38 -11.49 25.30
N GLN A 161 9.60 -11.63 26.61
CA GLN A 161 8.83 -10.90 27.61
C GLN A 161 8.91 -9.37 27.43
N ARG A 162 10.04 -8.84 26.94
CA ARG A 162 10.22 -7.40 26.71
C ARG A 162 9.45 -6.94 25.48
N GLU A 163 9.33 -7.76 24.45
CA GLU A 163 8.53 -7.51 23.25
C GLU A 163 7.04 -7.47 23.60
N ILE A 164 6.57 -8.46 24.37
CA ILE A 164 5.19 -8.50 24.85
C ILE A 164 4.90 -7.26 25.72
N ASP A 165 5.81 -6.91 26.62
CA ASP A 165 5.66 -5.70 27.44
C ASP A 165 5.64 -4.43 26.59
N ARG A 166 6.40 -4.36 25.49
CA ARG A 166 6.34 -3.23 24.56
C ARG A 166 5.01 -3.17 23.81
N LEU A 167 4.49 -4.32 23.35
CA LEU A 167 3.22 -4.41 22.64
C LEU A 167 2.04 -3.98 23.52
N LEU A 168 2.01 -4.45 24.76
CA LEU A 168 0.92 -4.22 25.71
C LEU A 168 1.06 -2.90 26.48
N LYS A 169 2.19 -2.20 26.33
CA LYS A 169 2.41 -0.88 26.93
C LYS A 169 1.86 0.21 26.01
N GLY A 170 0.66 0.68 26.30
CA GLY A 170 0.04 1.74 25.51
C GLY A 170 -1.30 2.20 26.06
N PRO A 171 -1.99 3.09 25.33
CA PRO A 171 -3.30 3.61 25.75
C PRO A 171 -4.42 2.56 25.67
N PHE A 172 -4.16 1.42 25.02
CA PHE A 172 -5.13 0.35 24.81
C PHE A 172 -5.26 -0.60 26.01
N THR A 173 -4.40 -0.47 27.03
CA THR A 173 -4.49 -1.28 28.24
C THR A 173 -5.00 -0.42 29.40
N ASP A 174 -6.10 -0.86 30.02
CA ASP A 174 -6.66 -0.20 31.18
C ASP A 174 -5.90 -0.55 32.48
N ARG A 175 -6.27 0.11 33.59
CA ARG A 175 -5.66 -0.13 34.91
C ARG A 175 -6.00 -1.51 35.51
N GLN A 176 -6.97 -2.22 34.95
CA GLN A 176 -7.41 -3.54 35.40
C GLN A 176 -6.73 -4.66 34.61
N GLY A 177 -5.84 -4.33 33.67
CA GLY A 177 -5.14 -5.30 32.84
C GLY A 177 -5.99 -5.86 31.71
N ASN A 178 -6.98 -5.08 31.23
CA ASN A 178 -7.73 -5.40 30.01
C ASN A 178 -7.12 -4.65 28.83
N PHE A 179 -6.88 -5.36 27.73
CA PHE A 179 -6.39 -4.80 26.46
C PHE A 179 -7.56 -4.67 25.48
N ASN A 180 -7.86 -3.44 25.06
CA ASN A 180 -8.85 -3.13 24.05
C ASN A 180 -8.27 -3.35 22.65
N TYR A 181 -8.42 -4.58 22.14
CA TYR A 181 -7.89 -4.96 20.84
C TYR A 181 -8.63 -4.27 19.69
N ARG A 182 -9.93 -3.94 19.85
CA ARG A 182 -10.70 -3.27 18.80
C ARG A 182 -10.12 -1.89 18.47
N GLU A 183 -9.83 -1.10 19.49
CA GLU A 183 -9.17 0.20 19.32
C GLU A 183 -7.72 0.05 18.85
N TRP A 184 -7.01 -0.98 19.34
CA TRP A 184 -5.65 -1.25 18.87
C TRP A 184 -5.60 -1.60 17.38
N VAL A 185 -6.50 -2.46 16.89
CA VAL A 185 -6.55 -2.86 15.46
C VAL A 185 -6.85 -1.66 14.57
N LYS A 186 -7.80 -0.79 14.98
CA LYS A 186 -8.09 0.48 14.27
C LYS A 186 -6.84 1.34 14.13
N VAL A 187 -6.08 1.51 15.22
CA VAL A 187 -4.86 2.33 15.22
C VAL A 187 -3.72 1.65 14.47
N LEU A 188 -3.55 0.32 14.60
CA LEU A 188 -2.52 -0.44 13.90
C LEU A 188 -2.64 -0.27 12.38
N ARG A 189 -3.86 -0.13 11.87
CA ARG A 189 -4.10 0.08 10.43
C ARG A 189 -4.01 1.51 9.96
N VAL A 190 -3.67 2.45 10.84
CA VAL A 190 -3.29 3.87 10.61
C VAL A 190 -4.23 4.71 9.74
N ASN A 191 -5.24 4.15 9.05
CA ASN A 191 -6.08 4.85 8.09
C ASN A 191 -7.58 4.51 8.25
N GLY A 192 -8.06 4.37 9.49
CA GLY A 192 -9.49 4.28 9.80
C GLY A 192 -9.91 5.50 10.61
N GLU A 193 -10.35 6.54 9.89
CA GLU A 193 -11.16 7.67 10.37
C GLU A 193 -10.69 8.37 11.67
N ASN A 194 -10.04 9.53 11.52
CA ASN A 194 -10.20 10.57 12.52
C ASN A 194 -11.67 11.01 12.46
N GLU A 195 -12.54 10.43 13.30
CA GLU A 195 -13.82 11.05 13.59
C GLU A 195 -13.53 12.42 14.20
N GLU A 196 -13.85 13.46 13.43
CA GLU A 196 -13.94 14.83 13.92
C GLU A 196 -14.90 14.81 15.11
N VAL A 197 -14.35 15.00 16.31
CA VAL A 197 -15.16 15.31 17.49
C VAL A 197 -15.65 16.75 17.29
N GLU A 198 -16.75 16.92 16.57
CA GLU A 198 -17.52 18.17 16.61
C GLU A 198 -18.06 18.33 18.05
N GLY A 199 -17.64 19.43 18.68
CA GLY A 199 -18.11 19.85 20.00
C GLY A 199 -19.44 20.60 19.97
#